data_AF-A0A525D6C3-F1
#
_entry.id   AF-A0A525D6C3-F1
#
_cell.length_a   1.000
_cell.length_b   1.000
_cell.length_c   1.000
_cell.angle_alpha   90.00
_cell.angle_beta   90.00
_cell.angle_gamma   90.00
#
_symmetry.space_group_name_H-M   'P 1'
#
loop_
_entity.id
_entity.type
_entity.pdbx_description
1 polymer ?
#
loop_
_entity_poly.entity_id
_entity_poly.type
_entity_poly.pdbx_seq_one_letter_code
_entity_poly.pdbx_strand_id
1 'polypeptide(L)'
;MELAIEGIKHKIEQKYYHAVNDARIGAYTQELSALLFERYAFGLADATSYIFPDSDTKPLYEYISQLCIKINPEHQKRRLNDISSCAGICLTERTK
;
A
#
# COMPACT_ATOMS: atom_id res chain seq x y z
N MET A 1 -17.62 8.77 11.78
CA MET A 1 -16.20 8.75 11.40
C MET A 1 -15.69 7.32 11.35
N GLU A 2 -15.84 6.55 12.44
CA GLU A 2 -15.52 5.12 12.48
C GLU A 2 -16.17 4.32 11.33
N LEU A 3 -17.48 4.53 11.07
CA LEU A 3 -18.19 3.90 9.95
C LEU A 3 -17.60 4.21 8.55
N ALA A 4 -16.99 5.39 8.37
CA ALA A 4 -16.40 5.78 7.09
C ALA A 4 -15.05 5.08 6.86
N ILE A 5 -14.20 5.04 7.90
CA ILE A 5 -12.92 4.33 7.88
C ILE A 5 -13.16 2.82 7.69
N GLU A 6 -14.17 2.27 8.35
CA GLU A 6 -14.55 0.86 8.20
C GLU A 6 -15.06 0.55 6.78
N GLY A 7 -15.83 1.45 6.17
CA GLY A 7 -16.22 1.34 4.76
C GLY A 7 -15.02 1.37 3.81
N ILE A 8 -14.02 2.20 4.09
CA ILE A 8 -12.77 2.26 3.30
C ILE A 8 -11.96 0.96 3.47
N LYS A 9 -11.86 0.45 4.69
CA LYS A 9 -11.22 -0.84 4.96
C LYS A 9 -11.89 -1.97 4.19
N HIS A 10 -13.22 -2.00 4.14
CA HIS A 10 -13.96 -2.99 3.36
C HIS A 10 -13.66 -2.89 1.85
N LYS A 11 -13.52 -1.67 1.30
CA LYS A 11 -13.12 -1.47 -0.11
C LYS A 11 -11.70 -1.97 -0.39
N ILE A 12 -10.77 -1.74 0.53
CA ILE A 12 -9.40 -2.26 0.44
C ILE A 12 -9.43 -3.80 0.43
N GLU A 13 -10.22 -4.43 1.29
CA GLU A 13 -10.35 -5.89 1.35
C GLU A 13 -10.92 -6.47 0.05
N GLN A 14 -11.96 -5.86 -0.52
CA GLN A 14 -12.49 -6.27 -1.83
C GLN A 14 -11.41 -6.24 -2.91
N LYS A 15 -10.62 -5.15 -2.97
CA LYS A 15 -9.53 -5.05 -3.95
C LYS A 15 -8.41 -6.05 -3.69
N TYR A 16 -8.10 -6.35 -2.43
CA TYR A 16 -7.15 -7.39 -2.05
C TYR A 16 -7.55 -8.77 -2.60
N TYR A 17 -8.83 -9.16 -2.47
CA TYR A 17 -9.30 -10.43 -3.02
C TYR A 17 -9.13 -10.51 -4.54
N HIS A 18 -9.39 -9.41 -5.26
CA HIS A 18 -9.12 -9.35 -6.69
C HIS A 18 -7.62 -9.52 -7.00
N ALA A 19 -6.74 -8.82 -6.29
CA ALA A 19 -5.29 -8.92 -6.52
C ALA A 19 -4.75 -10.33 -6.27
N VAL A 20 -5.23 -11.01 -5.22
CA VAL A 20 -4.91 -12.43 -4.96
C VAL A 20 -5.43 -13.31 -6.09
N ASN A 21 -6.66 -13.10 -6.55
CA ASN A 21 -7.23 -13.89 -7.62
C ASN A 21 -6.48 -13.68 -8.95
N ASP A 22 -6.13 -12.45 -9.28
CA ASP A 22 -5.38 -12.10 -10.49
C ASP A 22 -4.01 -12.79 -10.50
N ALA A 23 -3.33 -12.85 -9.34
CA ALA A 23 -2.09 -13.60 -9.19
C ALA A 23 -2.31 -15.11 -9.31
N ARG A 24 -3.39 -15.63 -8.71
CA ARG A 24 -3.72 -17.07 -8.71
C ARG A 24 -4.05 -17.61 -10.10
N ILE A 25 -4.76 -16.84 -10.92
CA ILE A 25 -5.13 -17.25 -12.29
C ILE A 25 -4.04 -16.92 -13.32
N GLY A 26 -2.93 -16.30 -12.89
CA GLY A 26 -1.83 -15.90 -13.78
C GLY A 26 -2.14 -14.71 -14.68
N ALA A 27 -3.16 -13.91 -14.36
CA ALA A 27 -3.44 -12.66 -15.07
C ALA A 27 -2.30 -11.64 -14.85
N TYR A 28 -1.75 -11.61 -13.64
CA TYR A 28 -0.57 -10.84 -13.27
C TYR A 28 0.39 -11.71 -12.45
N THR A 29 1.66 -11.30 -12.37
CA THR A 29 2.59 -11.87 -11.38
C THR A 29 2.15 -11.45 -9.97
N GLN A 30 2.50 -12.24 -8.94
CA GLN A 30 2.27 -11.86 -7.54
C GLN A 30 2.85 -10.48 -7.22
N GLU A 31 4.00 -10.16 -7.79
CA GLU A 31 4.65 -8.86 -7.66
C GLU A 31 3.80 -7.72 -8.24
N LEU A 32 3.37 -7.85 -9.49
CA LEU A 32 2.55 -6.83 -10.14
C LEU A 32 1.20 -6.67 -9.43
N SER A 33 0.56 -7.77 -9.02
CA SER A 33 -0.66 -7.74 -8.22
C SER A 33 -0.47 -6.99 -6.91
N ALA A 34 0.62 -7.23 -6.18
CA ALA A 34 0.92 -6.54 -4.93
C ALA A 34 1.15 -5.04 -5.15
N LEU A 35 1.91 -4.65 -6.18
CA LEU A 35 2.19 -3.24 -6.50
C LEU A 35 0.93 -2.46 -6.91
N LEU A 36 0.09 -3.06 -7.76
CA LEU A 36 -1.17 -2.43 -8.19
C LEU A 36 -2.16 -2.29 -7.04
N PHE A 37 -2.25 -3.31 -6.19
CA PHE A 37 -3.04 -3.27 -4.97
C PHE A 37 -2.54 -2.19 -4.00
N GLU A 38 -1.23 -2.16 -3.73
CA GLU A 38 -0.59 -1.18 -2.86
C GLU A 38 -0.90 0.25 -3.32
N ARG A 39 -0.68 0.54 -4.60
CA ARG A 39 -0.92 1.88 -5.16
C ARG A 39 -2.38 2.32 -5.01
N TYR A 40 -3.31 1.41 -5.26
CA TYR A 40 -4.74 1.66 -5.08
C TYR A 40 -5.08 1.92 -3.61
N ALA A 41 -4.63 1.05 -2.72
CA ALA A 41 -5.02 1.08 -1.32
C ALA A 41 -4.39 2.26 -0.57
N PHE A 42 -3.11 2.58 -0.84
CA PHE A 42 -2.49 3.80 -0.31
C PHE A 42 -3.16 5.05 -0.84
N GLY A 43 -3.55 5.10 -2.12
CA GLY A 43 -4.31 6.25 -2.63
C GLY A 43 -5.64 6.47 -1.90
N LEU A 44 -6.33 5.40 -1.48
CA LEU A 44 -7.53 5.50 -0.64
C LEU A 44 -7.19 5.96 0.78
N ALA A 45 -6.11 5.46 1.37
CA ALA A 45 -5.66 5.88 2.70
C ALA A 45 -5.25 7.36 2.72
N ASP A 46 -4.54 7.81 1.69
CA ASP A 46 -4.15 9.21 1.49
C ASP A 46 -5.40 10.10 1.38
N ALA A 47 -6.36 9.73 0.53
CA ALA A 47 -7.64 10.44 0.39
C ALA A 47 -8.42 10.48 1.72
N THR A 48 -8.39 9.40 2.49
CA THR A 48 -9.01 9.32 3.81
C THR A 48 -8.37 10.32 4.77
N SER A 49 -7.04 10.36 4.80
CA SER A 49 -6.30 11.29 5.66
C SER A 49 -6.56 12.76 5.31
N TYR A 50 -6.76 13.04 4.02
CA TYR A 50 -7.11 14.38 3.54
C TYR A 50 -8.54 14.79 3.92
N ILE A 51 -9.51 13.87 3.81
CA ILE A 51 -10.92 14.14 4.13
C ILE A 51 -11.17 14.18 5.65
N PHE A 52 -10.43 13.37 6.41
CA PHE A 52 -10.57 13.23 7.86
C PHE A 52 -9.22 13.52 8.55
N PRO A 53 -8.77 14.78 8.58
CA PRO A 53 -7.44 15.15 9.08
C PRO A 53 -7.23 14.84 10.57
N ASP A 54 -8.31 14.80 11.36
CA ASP A 54 -8.26 14.47 12.79
C ASP A 54 -8.27 12.95 13.07
N SER A 55 -8.39 12.12 12.03
CA SER A 55 -8.38 10.65 12.18
C SER A 55 -6.98 10.08 12.08
N ASP A 56 -6.62 9.18 13.00
CA ASP A 56 -5.40 8.38 12.87
C ASP A 56 -5.56 7.35 11.75
N THR A 57 -4.97 7.65 10.59
CA THR A 57 -4.97 6.76 9.42
C THR A 57 -3.76 5.82 9.39
N LYS A 58 -2.81 5.93 10.33
CA LYS A 58 -1.62 5.06 10.41
C LYS A 58 -1.97 3.56 10.43
N PRO A 59 -2.98 3.10 11.18
CA PRO A 59 -3.37 1.68 11.17
C PRO A 59 -3.80 1.17 9.79
N LEU A 60 -4.30 2.05 8.92
CA LEU A 60 -4.73 1.69 7.57
C LEU A 60 -3.52 1.36 6.68
N TYR A 61 -2.45 2.16 6.74
CA TYR A 61 -1.22 1.89 5.98
C TYR A 61 -0.52 0.61 6.45
N GLU A 62 -0.49 0.35 7.75
CA GLU A 62 0.04 -0.89 8.32
C GLU A 62 -0.78 -2.09 7.85
N TYR A 63 -2.11 -1.98 7.90
CA TYR A 63 -3.02 -3.02 7.41
C TYR A 63 -2.80 -3.34 5.92
N ILE A 64 -2.72 -2.31 5.08
CA ILE A 64 -2.46 -2.46 3.64
C ILE A 64 -1.11 -3.14 3.39
N SER A 65 -0.08 -2.76 4.15
CA SER A 65 1.26 -3.37 4.02
C SER A 65 1.24 -4.86 4.35
N GLN A 66 0.48 -5.28 5.37
CA GLN A 66 0.29 -6.69 5.70
C GLN A 66 -0.45 -7.45 4.59
N LEU A 67 -1.44 -6.83 3.95
CA LEU A 67 -2.14 -7.44 2.82
C LEU A 67 -1.23 -7.59 1.59
N CYS A 68 -0.35 -6.62 1.32
CA CYS A 68 0.64 -6.72 0.23
C CYS A 68 1.59 -7.91 0.44
N ILE A 69 2.05 -8.14 1.67
CA ILE A 69 2.91 -9.28 2.03
C ILE A 69 2.18 -10.62 1.80
N LYS A 70 0.87 -10.68 2.05
CA LYS A 70 0.07 -11.88 1.76
C LYS A 70 -0.06 -12.16 0.26
N ILE A 71 -0.06 -11.12 -0.59
CA ILE A 71 -0.06 -11.28 -2.05
C ILE A 71 1.34 -11.72 -2.53
N ASN A 72 2.39 -11.06 -2.02
CA ASN A 72 3.78 -11.35 -2.36
C ASN A 72 4.68 -11.21 -1.12
N PRO A 73 5.17 -12.32 -0.53
CA PRO A 73 6.03 -12.29 0.65
C PRO A 73 7.33 -11.49 0.47
N GLU A 74 7.85 -11.40 -0.75
CA GLU A 74 9.09 -10.68 -1.05
C GLU A 74 8.88 -9.15 -1.17
N HIS A 75 7.63 -8.68 -1.15
CA HIS A 75 7.29 -7.27 -1.34
C HIS A 75 7.91 -6.35 -0.28
N GLN A 76 7.99 -6.79 0.98
CA GLN A 76 8.55 -5.98 2.08
C GLN A 76 10.06 -5.74 1.93
N LYS A 77 10.80 -6.69 1.35
CA LYS A 77 12.26 -6.55 1.16
C LYS A 77 12.60 -5.40 0.20
N ARG A 78 11.72 -5.09 -0.77
CA ARG A 78 11.93 -3.98 -1.69
C ARG A 78 11.70 -2.62 -1.08
N ARG A 79 10.63 -2.41 -0.29
CA ARG A 79 10.41 -1.10 0.34
C ARG A 79 11.57 -0.66 1.22
N LEU A 80 12.20 -1.59 1.95
CA LEU A 80 13.39 -1.28 2.75
C LEU A 80 14.59 -0.89 1.87
N ASN A 81 14.73 -1.52 0.70
CA ASN A 81 15.78 -1.20 -0.26
C ASN A 81 15.50 0.11 -1.03
N ASP A 82 14.25 0.43 -1.33
CA ASP A 82 13.85 1.65 -2.04
C ASP A 82 13.87 2.89 -1.12
N ILE A 83 13.59 2.73 0.18
CA ILE A 83 13.80 3.79 1.17
C ILE A 83 15.30 4.08 1.30
N SER A 84 16.16 3.05 1.28
CA SER A 84 17.61 3.25 1.33
C SER A 84 18.17 3.89 0.05
N SER A 85 17.59 3.57 -1.11
CA SER A 85 17.99 4.15 -2.40
C SER A 85 17.52 5.60 -2.57
N CYS A 86 16.30 5.95 -2.13
CA CYS A 86 15.80 7.33 -2.15
C CYS A 86 16.47 8.23 -1.10
N ALA A 87 16.83 7.71 0.08
CA ALA A 87 17.62 8.46 1.07
C ALA A 87 19.03 8.81 0.53
N GLY A 88 19.58 7.99 -0.37
CA GLY A 88 20.86 8.24 -1.03
C GLY A 88 20.83 9.31 -2.13
N ILE A 89 19.68 9.53 -2.77
CA ILE A 89 19.54 10.49 -3.88
C ILE A 89 19.16 11.89 -3.36
N CYS A 90 18.38 12.00 -2.28
CA CYS A 90 17.95 13.30 -1.76
C CYS A 90 19.03 14.05 -0.95
N LEU A 91 20.11 13.37 -0.53
CA LEU A 91 21.21 13.99 0.23
C LEU A 91 22.34 14.56 -0.65
N THR A 92 22.41 14.18 -1.93
CA THR A 92 23.48 14.65 -2.85
C THR A 92 23.11 15.91 -3.63
N GLU A 93 21.83 16.31 -3.65
CA GLU A 93 21.38 17.54 -4.34
C GLU A 93 21.27 18.78 -3.43
N ARG A 94 21.46 18.63 -2.11
CA ARG A 94 21.49 19.77 -1.15
C ARG A 94 22.89 20.30 -0.82
N THR A 95 23.94 19.77 -1.44
CA THR A 95 25.34 20.15 -1.18
C THR A 95 26.10 20.64 -2.42
N LYS A 96 25.44 21.39 -3.30
CA LYS A 96 26.12 22.22 -4.31
C LYS A 96 25.53 23.61 -4.36
#